data_AF-A0AAD5CEH1-F1
#
_entry.id   AF-A0AAD5CEH1-F1
#
_cell.length_a   1.000
_cell.length_b   1.000
_cell.length_c   1.000
_cell.angle_alpha   90.00
_cell.angle_beta   90.00
_cell.angle_gamma   90.00
#
_symmetry.space_group_name_H-M   'P 1'
#
loop_
_entity.id
_entity.type
_entity.pdbx_description
1 polymer ?
#
loop_
_entity_poly.entity_id
_entity_poly.type
_entity_poly.pdbx_seq_one_letter_code
_entity_poly.pdbx_strand_id
1 'polypeptide(L)'
;MERYFSCQIVDGYLNFLDLSQNSFTGKIPDCLWHFTWLRVLNLGQNNLFGRIPYSIEYLTSLEVLYLYNNEFSGELPLSLKKCTSLSSLELKGNKFSGNVPIWIGEELSGLYVLSLTSDKFFGTIPLQLRHMEIYKF
;
A
#
# COMPACT_ATOMS: atom_id res chain seq x y z
N MET A 1 22.68 11.24 -14.48
CA MET A 1 22.25 12.45 -13.74
C MET A 1 20.82 12.20 -13.27
N GLU A 2 20.66 11.71 -12.04
CA GLU A 2 19.35 11.52 -11.42
C GLU A 2 18.77 12.91 -11.11
N ARG A 3 17.76 13.33 -11.87
CA ARG A 3 16.95 14.48 -11.50
C ARG A 3 16.02 14.01 -10.39
N TYR A 4 16.45 14.16 -9.14
CA TYR A 4 15.56 14.05 -8.00
C TYR A 4 14.47 15.10 -8.19
N PHE A 5 13.22 14.67 -8.35
CA PHE A 5 12.08 15.57 -8.19
C PHE A 5 12.18 16.14 -6.78
N SER A 6 12.41 17.45 -6.65
CA SER A 6 12.31 18.12 -5.36
C SER A 6 10.85 18.05 -4.94
N CYS A 7 10.51 17.07 -4.12
CA CYS A 7 9.17 16.97 -3.63
C CYS A 7 9.01 17.84 -2.38
N GLN A 8 8.53 19.06 -2.58
CA GLN A 8 8.15 19.96 -1.49
C GLN A 8 6.64 19.89 -1.32
N ILE A 9 6.21 19.56 -0.10
CA ILE A 9 4.82 19.67 0.29
C ILE A 9 4.61 21.11 0.70
N VAL A 10 3.87 21.85 -0.11
CA VAL A 10 3.32 23.14 0.25
C VAL A 10 1.86 22.86 0.56
N ASP A 11 1.47 22.94 1.84
CA ASP A 11 0.11 22.77 2.38
C ASP A 11 -0.93 22.22 1.38
N GLY A 12 -1.09 20.89 1.35
CA GLY A 12 -1.87 20.20 0.34
C GLY A 12 -2.99 19.33 0.92
N TYR A 13 -4.22 19.55 0.47
CA TYR A 13 -5.42 18.79 0.86
C TYR A 13 -5.74 17.65 -0.11
N LEU A 14 -4.71 16.98 -0.64
CA LEU A 14 -4.90 15.91 -1.61
C LEU A 14 -5.65 14.74 -0.96
N ASN A 15 -6.90 14.52 -1.40
CA ASN A 15 -7.78 13.47 -0.87
C ASN A 15 -7.81 12.22 -1.75
N PHE A 16 -7.63 12.40 -3.07
CA PHE A 16 -7.72 11.35 -4.07
C PHE A 16 -6.58 11.52 -5.06
N LEU A 17 -5.79 10.48 -5.25
CA LEU A 17 -4.76 10.42 -6.29
C LEU A 17 -4.86 9.09 -7.03
N ASP A 18 -5.16 9.17 -8.33
CA ASP A 18 -5.10 8.03 -9.23
C ASP A 18 -4.07 8.32 -10.34
N LEU A 19 -3.02 7.50 -10.35
CA LEU A 19 -1.96 7.48 -11.35
C LEU A 19 -1.85 6.09 -12.00
N SER A 20 -2.90 5.28 -11.89
CA SER A 20 -2.91 3.91 -12.39
C SER A 20 -2.88 3.83 -13.92
N GLN A 21 -2.55 2.65 -14.46
CA GLN A 21 -2.54 2.39 -15.90
C GLN A 21 -1.59 3.30 -16.68
N ASN A 22 -0.38 3.46 -16.17
CA ASN A 22 0.66 4.26 -16.79
C ASN A 22 1.95 3.44 -16.95
N SER A 23 3.02 4.09 -17.39
CA SER A 23 4.35 3.49 -17.49
C SER A 23 5.32 4.11 -16.49
N PHE A 24 4.84 4.62 -15.35
CA PHE A 24 5.71 5.23 -14.34
C PHE A 24 6.71 4.20 -13.80
N THR A 25 7.96 4.61 -13.68
CA THR A 25 9.06 3.81 -13.15
C THR A 25 9.69 4.51 -11.95
N GLY A 26 10.52 3.80 -11.20
CA GLY A 26 11.23 4.39 -10.06
C GLY A 26 10.54 4.08 -8.74
N LYS A 27 11.09 4.67 -7.67
CA LYS A 27 10.49 4.62 -6.34
C LYS A 27 9.45 5.72 -6.19
N ILE A 28 8.44 5.46 -5.36
CA ILE A 28 7.52 6.51 -4.91
C ILE A 28 8.32 7.55 -4.10
N PRO A 29 8.23 8.85 -4.41
CA PRO A 29 8.93 9.88 -3.64
C PRO A 29 8.34 10.02 -2.22
N ASP A 30 9.21 10.21 -1.23
CA ASP A 30 8.83 10.13 0.20
C ASP A 30 7.74 11.15 0.62
N CYS A 31 7.65 12.27 -0.06
CA CYS A 31 6.63 13.28 0.17
C CYS A 31 5.19 12.77 -0.04
N LEU A 32 4.97 11.77 -0.90
CA LEU A 32 3.62 11.29 -1.18
C LEU A 32 2.97 10.73 0.10
N TRP A 33 3.79 10.17 0.99
CA TRP A 33 3.37 9.58 2.26
C TRP A 33 2.99 10.61 3.33
N HIS A 34 3.14 11.89 3.05
CA HIS A 34 2.88 12.97 4.01
C HIS A 34 1.61 13.76 3.67
N PHE A 35 0.86 13.38 2.62
CA PHE A 35 -0.49 13.89 2.38
C PHE A 35 -1.47 13.26 3.37
N THR A 36 -1.48 13.74 4.61
CA THR A 36 -2.23 13.15 5.73
C THR A 36 -3.74 13.05 5.51
N TRP A 37 -4.28 13.82 4.55
CA TRP A 37 -5.71 13.81 4.18
C TRP A 37 -6.02 12.88 3.00
N LEU A 38 -5.02 12.17 2.47
CA LEU A 38 -5.20 11.25 1.35
C LEU A 38 -6.06 10.07 1.79
N ARG A 39 -7.19 9.90 1.11
CA ARG A 39 -8.17 8.81 1.33
C ARG A 39 -8.01 7.71 0.30
N VAL A 40 -7.68 8.05 -0.94
CA VAL A 40 -7.49 7.08 -2.02
C VAL A 40 -6.14 7.32 -2.69
N LEU A 41 -5.32 6.27 -2.72
CA LEU A 41 -4.09 6.20 -3.48
C LEU A 41 -4.13 5.00 -4.43
N ASN A 42 -4.27 5.29 -5.73
CA ASN A 42 -4.22 4.27 -6.77
C ASN A 42 -2.99 4.46 -7.66
N LEU A 43 -2.04 3.54 -7.55
CA LEU A 43 -0.80 3.48 -8.33
C LEU A 43 -0.71 2.20 -9.17
N GLY A 44 -1.80 1.44 -9.27
CA GLY A 44 -1.80 0.12 -9.91
C GLY A 44 -1.46 0.15 -11.39
N GLN A 45 -0.98 -0.96 -11.94
CA GLN A 45 -0.60 -1.08 -13.36
C GLN A 45 0.42 -0.01 -13.79
N ASN A 46 1.59 -0.05 -13.18
CA ASN A 46 2.76 0.75 -13.53
C ASN A 46 4.03 -0.13 -13.45
N ASN A 47 5.20 0.49 -13.57
CA ASN A 47 6.51 -0.15 -13.41
C ASN A 47 7.24 0.39 -12.15
N LEU A 48 6.49 0.77 -11.11
CA LEU A 48 7.05 1.33 -9.87
C LEU A 48 7.69 0.22 -9.04
N PHE A 49 8.80 0.53 -8.38
CA PHE A 49 9.54 -0.44 -7.57
C PHE A 49 9.98 0.13 -6.22
N GLY A 50 10.52 -0.73 -5.37
CA GLY A 50 11.00 -0.36 -4.04
C GLY A 50 10.16 -1.01 -2.94
N ARG A 51 10.19 -0.43 -1.74
CA ARG A 51 9.42 -0.88 -0.58
C ARG A 51 8.37 0.17 -0.25
N ILE A 52 7.32 -0.25 0.45
CA ILE A 52 6.44 0.70 1.16
C ILE A 52 7.28 1.26 2.34
N PRO A 53 7.49 2.59 2.42
CA PRO A 53 8.33 3.16 3.46
C PRO A 53 7.58 3.30 4.79
N TYR A 54 8.35 3.51 5.86
CA TYR A 54 7.81 3.65 7.21
C TYR A 54 6.84 4.85 7.32
N SER A 55 7.09 5.93 6.56
CA SER A 55 6.29 7.16 6.51
C SER A 55 4.83 6.96 6.09
N ILE A 56 4.44 5.78 5.60
CA ILE A 56 3.03 5.45 5.39
C ILE A 56 2.17 5.60 6.66
N GLU A 57 2.81 5.57 7.86
CA GLU A 57 2.11 5.81 9.13
C GLU A 57 1.41 7.18 9.22
N TYR A 58 1.81 8.16 8.40
CA TYR A 58 1.19 9.48 8.38
C TYR A 58 -0.12 9.51 7.58
N LEU A 59 -0.39 8.51 6.75
CA LEU A 59 -1.61 8.41 5.95
C LEU A 59 -2.76 7.77 6.77
N THR A 60 -3.09 8.36 7.91
CA THR A 60 -4.11 7.82 8.84
C THR A 60 -5.53 7.89 8.29
N SER A 61 -5.79 8.79 7.33
CA SER A 61 -7.07 8.91 6.61
C SER A 61 -7.20 8.00 5.40
N LEU A 62 -6.19 7.16 5.09
CA LEU A 62 -6.18 6.32 3.90
C LEU A 62 -7.21 5.20 4.02
N GLU A 63 -8.13 5.13 3.05
CA GLU A 63 -9.21 4.15 2.94
C GLU A 63 -8.92 3.11 1.87
N VAL A 64 -8.30 3.54 0.77
CA VAL A 64 -7.99 2.68 -0.39
C VAL A 64 -6.53 2.83 -0.77
N LEU A 65 -5.82 1.70 -0.76
CA LEU A 65 -4.44 1.61 -1.25
C LEU A 65 -4.32 0.54 -2.33
N TYR A 66 -4.13 0.98 -3.56
CA TYR A 66 -3.95 0.10 -4.72
C TYR A 66 -2.53 0.23 -5.27
N LEU A 67 -1.76 -0.85 -5.11
CA LEU A 67 -0.39 -0.98 -5.62
C LEU A 67 -0.24 -2.11 -6.64
N TYR A 68 -1.34 -2.75 -7.03
CA TYR A 68 -1.35 -3.96 -7.86
C TYR A 68 -0.60 -3.82 -9.19
N ASN A 69 -0.05 -4.92 -9.71
CA ASN A 69 0.67 -4.98 -10.99
C ASN A 69 1.76 -3.91 -11.09
N ASN A 70 2.76 -4.03 -10.20
CA ASN A 70 3.96 -3.19 -10.14
C ASN A 70 5.17 -4.10 -9.78
N GLU A 71 6.28 -3.49 -9.41
CA GLU A 71 7.53 -4.15 -9.03
C GLU A 71 7.90 -3.89 -7.55
N PHE A 72 6.91 -3.61 -6.68
CA PHE A 72 7.13 -3.43 -5.24
C PHE A 72 7.61 -4.71 -4.58
N SER A 73 8.45 -4.59 -3.55
CA SER A 73 9.13 -5.72 -2.92
C SER A 73 9.32 -5.52 -1.42
N GLY A 74 9.81 -6.56 -0.74
CA GLY A 74 10.03 -6.56 0.70
C GLY A 74 8.79 -6.96 1.49
N GLU A 75 8.89 -6.85 2.81
CA GLU A 75 7.79 -7.16 3.72
C GLU A 75 6.83 -5.97 3.87
N LEU A 76 5.60 -6.24 4.30
CA LEU A 76 4.66 -5.19 4.69
C LEU A 76 5.16 -4.50 5.96
N PRO A 77 5.39 -3.18 5.95
CA PRO A 77 5.97 -2.49 7.08
C PRO A 77 4.96 -2.43 8.24
N LEU A 78 5.44 -2.59 9.46
CA LEU A 78 4.60 -2.51 10.67
C LEU A 78 3.85 -1.16 10.78
N SER A 79 4.40 -0.09 10.21
CA SER A 79 3.77 1.24 10.17
C SER A 79 2.43 1.26 9.43
N LEU A 80 2.19 0.35 8.47
CA LEU A 80 0.93 0.26 7.74
C LEU A 80 -0.27 -0.01 8.66
N LYS A 81 -0.03 -0.59 9.85
CA LYS A 81 -1.08 -0.78 10.86
C LYS A 81 -1.70 0.53 11.37
N LYS A 82 -1.04 1.68 11.16
CA LYS A 82 -1.56 3.00 11.55
C LYS A 82 -2.63 3.53 10.60
N CYS A 83 -2.75 2.96 9.40
CA CYS A 83 -3.79 3.30 8.44
C CYS A 83 -5.10 2.57 8.80
N THR A 84 -5.62 2.80 10.00
CA THR A 84 -6.81 2.09 10.53
C THR A 84 -8.11 2.37 9.78
N SER A 85 -8.11 3.41 8.92
CA SER A 85 -9.22 3.74 8.02
C SER A 85 -9.25 2.85 6.78
N LEU A 86 -8.22 2.02 6.54
CA LEU A 86 -8.14 1.18 5.35
C LEU A 86 -9.31 0.21 5.28
N SER A 87 -9.99 0.26 4.14
CA SER A 87 -11.09 -0.61 3.79
C SER A 87 -10.76 -1.51 2.59
N SER A 88 -9.81 -1.09 1.76
CA SER A 88 -9.35 -1.85 0.59
C SER A 88 -7.82 -1.77 0.41
N LEU A 89 -7.17 -2.93 0.36
CA LEU A 89 -5.73 -3.09 0.15
C LEU A 89 -5.47 -4.10 -0.97
N GLU A 90 -5.07 -3.61 -2.14
CA GLU A 90 -4.73 -4.45 -3.30
C GLU A 90 -3.24 -4.38 -3.63
N LEU A 91 -2.54 -5.48 -3.37
CA LEU A 91 -1.09 -5.63 -3.57
C LEU A 91 -0.75 -6.62 -4.69
N LYS A 92 -1.75 -7.32 -5.24
CA LYS A 92 -1.56 -8.41 -6.20
C LYS A 92 -0.57 -8.08 -7.33
N GLY A 93 0.19 -9.08 -7.78
CA GLY A 93 1.09 -8.93 -8.91
C GLY A 93 2.27 -8.00 -8.62
N ASN A 94 2.86 -8.14 -7.44
CA ASN A 94 4.11 -7.49 -7.05
C ASN A 94 5.14 -8.56 -6.64
N LYS A 95 6.18 -8.15 -5.91
CA LYS A 95 7.23 -9.00 -5.35
C LYS A 95 7.26 -8.90 -3.82
N PHE A 96 6.13 -8.60 -3.16
CA PHE A 96 6.05 -8.58 -1.69
C PHE A 96 6.35 -9.97 -1.13
N SER A 97 7.02 -10.03 0.01
CA SER A 97 7.49 -11.29 0.61
C SER A 97 7.32 -11.28 2.13
N GLY A 98 7.61 -12.41 2.77
CA GLY A 98 7.45 -12.57 4.22
C GLY A 98 6.17 -13.31 4.57
N ASN A 99 5.91 -13.42 5.87
CA ASN A 99 4.62 -13.90 6.35
C ASN A 99 3.55 -12.83 6.18
N VAL A 100 2.30 -13.23 5.97
CA VAL A 100 1.17 -12.32 6.07
C VAL A 100 1.04 -11.88 7.54
N PRO A 101 1.16 -10.58 7.88
CA PRO A 101 1.24 -10.17 9.27
C PRO A 101 -0.11 -10.29 10.01
N ILE A 102 -0.06 -10.72 11.28
CA ILE A 102 -1.24 -10.85 12.14
C ILE A 102 -1.96 -9.51 12.35
N TRP A 103 -1.22 -8.40 12.35
CA TRP A 103 -1.76 -7.07 12.60
C TRP A 103 -2.75 -6.63 11.52
N ILE A 104 -2.75 -7.24 10.32
CA ILE A 104 -3.76 -6.94 9.30
C ILE A 104 -5.16 -7.24 9.87
N GLY A 105 -5.35 -8.37 10.53
CA GLY A 105 -6.64 -8.73 11.12
C GLY A 105 -6.90 -8.14 12.52
N GLU A 106 -5.87 -7.66 13.22
CA GLU A 106 -6.00 -7.08 14.57
C GLU A 106 -6.25 -5.57 14.53
N GLU A 107 -5.61 -4.86 13.60
CA GLU A 107 -5.56 -3.38 13.60
C GLU A 107 -6.40 -2.79 12.44
N LEU A 108 -6.49 -3.47 11.29
CA LEU A 108 -7.26 -3.01 10.12
C LEU A 108 -8.69 -3.56 10.15
N SER A 109 -9.43 -3.24 11.21
CA SER A 109 -10.77 -3.78 11.47
C SER A 109 -11.83 -3.41 10.42
N GLY A 110 -11.60 -2.35 9.65
CA GLY A 110 -12.45 -1.92 8.53
C GLY A 110 -12.10 -2.56 7.18
N LEU A 111 -11.03 -3.36 7.11
CA LEU A 111 -10.54 -3.93 5.85
C LEU A 111 -11.45 -5.08 5.41
N TYR A 112 -12.12 -4.91 4.27
CA TYR A 112 -12.98 -5.93 3.67
C TYR A 112 -12.48 -6.41 2.30
N VAL A 113 -11.56 -5.67 1.66
CA VAL A 113 -10.83 -6.15 0.46
C VAL A 113 -9.34 -6.27 0.78
N LEU A 114 -8.82 -7.49 0.65
CA LEU A 114 -7.40 -7.80 0.76
C LEU A 114 -6.99 -8.69 -0.41
N SER A 115 -6.11 -8.19 -1.28
CA SER A 115 -5.57 -8.96 -2.41
C SER A 115 -4.05 -9.06 -2.34
N LEU A 116 -3.55 -10.29 -2.16
CA LEU A 116 -2.13 -10.63 -2.00
C LEU A 116 -1.66 -11.65 -3.07
N THR A 117 -2.45 -11.87 -4.12
CA THR A 117 -2.18 -12.91 -5.11
C THR A 117 -1.02 -12.55 -6.03
N SER A 118 -0.32 -13.55 -6.55
CA SER A 118 0.84 -13.33 -7.43
C SER A 118 1.95 -12.48 -6.80
N ASP A 119 2.09 -12.54 -5.47
CA ASP A 119 3.24 -12.06 -4.69
C ASP A 119 4.12 -13.25 -4.23
N LYS A 120 5.08 -12.99 -3.34
CA LYS A 120 6.02 -13.97 -2.76
C LYS A 120 5.80 -14.20 -1.26
N PHE A 121 4.55 -14.03 -0.78
CA PHE A 121 4.20 -14.36 0.60
C PHE A 121 4.37 -15.86 0.88
N PHE A 122 4.75 -16.20 2.10
CA PHE A 122 4.93 -17.58 2.56
C PHE A 122 4.43 -17.77 3.98
N GLY A 123 4.49 -19.00 4.49
CA GLY A 123 4.06 -19.33 5.85
C GLY A 123 2.56 -19.59 5.94
N THR A 124 1.98 -19.28 7.09
CA THR A 124 0.56 -19.54 7.36
C THR A 124 -0.29 -18.29 7.11
N ILE A 125 -1.54 -18.50 6.73
CA ILE A 125 -2.55 -17.45 6.70
C ILE A 125 -2.99 -17.19 8.15
N PRO A 126 -2.86 -15.94 8.67
CA PRO A 126 -3.27 -15.61 10.04
C PRO A 126 -4.77 -15.84 10.24
N LEU A 127 -5.13 -16.46 11.39
CA LEU A 127 -6.53 -16.70 11.74
C LEU A 127 -7.32 -15.40 11.96
N GLN A 128 -6.62 -14.29 12.20
CA GLN A 128 -7.19 -12.96 12.35
C GLN A 128 -7.84 -12.44 11.06
N LEU A 129 -7.47 -13.00 9.90
CA LEU A 129 -8.08 -12.67 8.61
C LEU A 129 -9.45 -13.35 8.39
N ARG A 130 -9.88 -14.23 9.29
CA ARG A 130 -11.12 -15.03 9.14
C ARG A 130 -12.41 -14.22 8.97
N HIS A 131 -12.41 -12.95 9.37
CA HIS A 131 -13.55 -12.07 9.29
C HIS A 131 -13.58 -11.25 7.98
N MET A 132 -12.52 -11.33 7.17
CA MET A 132 -12.41 -10.59 5.91
C MET A 132 -13.03 -11.41 4.76
N GLU A 133 -13.71 -10.75 3.83
CA GLU A 133 -14.09 -11.37 2.56
C GLU A 133 -12.82 -11.56 1.71
N ILE A 134 -12.16 -12.70 1.86
CA ILE A 134 -10.93 -12.97 1.12
C ILE A 134 -11.29 -13.35 -0.33
N TYR A 135 -11.11 -12.41 -1.26
CA TYR A 135 -11.27 -12.67 -2.68
C TYR A 135 -10.04 -13.43 -3.21
N LYS A 136 -10.11 -14.77 -3.10
CA LYS A 136 -9.31 -15.84 -3.72
C LYS A 136 -7.77 -15.71 -3.63
N PHE A 137 -7.16 -16.65 -2.90
CA PHE A 137 -5.72 -16.98 -2.93
C PHE A 137 -5.31 -17.61 -4.27
#